data_AF-A0A8T6S0C7-F1
#
_entry.id   AF-A0A8T6S0C7-F1
#
_cell.length_a   1.000
_cell.length_b   1.000
_cell.length_c   1.000
_cell.angle_alpha   90.00
_cell.angle_beta   90.00
_cell.angle_gamma   90.00
#
_symmetry.space_group_name_H-M   'P 1'
#
loop_
_entity.id
_entity.type
_entity.pdbx_description
1 polymer ?
#
loop_
_entity_poly.entity_id
_entity_poly.type
_entity_poly.pdbx_seq_one_letter_code
_entity_poly.pdbx_strand_id
1 'polypeptide(L)'
;MMQETRDDTQATLNQELENLKQKTGKGNNLHVVWFPNKKSISGEVKNNIIFVYDDEKDTAVETLYHEFLEHTITTAIEPYKKLANKLIELFNEDAYTIKEETIEGITKLLSNNRK
;
A
#
# COMPACT_ATOMS: atom_id res chain seq x y z
N MET A 1 -27.79 12.59 -23.10
CA MET A 1 -27.53 11.13 -23.06
C MET A 1 -26.12 10.77 -22.58
N MET A 2 -25.02 10.90 -23.35
CA MET A 2 -23.69 10.46 -22.86
C MET A 2 -23.16 11.23 -21.63
N GLN A 3 -23.48 12.53 -21.50
CA GLN A 3 -23.06 13.34 -20.35
C GLN A 3 -23.88 13.01 -19.08
N GLU A 4 -25.19 12.80 -19.23
CA GLU A 4 -26.09 12.50 -18.10
C GLU A 4 -25.79 11.14 -17.45
N THR A 5 -25.46 10.12 -18.25
CA THR A 5 -25.02 8.81 -17.72
C THR A 5 -23.66 8.91 -17.02
N ARG A 6 -22.78 9.81 -17.50
CA ARG A 6 -21.50 10.12 -16.84
C ARG A 6 -21.67 10.73 -15.47
N ASP A 7 -22.56 11.71 -15.38
CA ASP A 7 -22.81 12.41 -14.12
C ASP A 7 -23.52 11.50 -13.10
N ASP A 8 -24.42 10.60 -13.55
CA ASP A 8 -25.12 9.64 -12.69
C ASP A 8 -24.19 8.58 -12.05
N THR A 9 -23.31 7.96 -12.85
CA THR A 9 -22.36 6.96 -12.32
C THR A 9 -21.35 7.62 -11.37
N GLN A 10 -20.78 8.77 -11.73
CA GLN A 10 -19.84 9.48 -10.84
C GLN A 10 -20.51 9.89 -9.51
N ALA A 11 -21.76 10.36 -9.55
CA ALA A 11 -22.51 10.68 -8.34
C ALA A 11 -22.76 9.44 -7.47
N THR A 12 -23.08 8.29 -8.10
CA THR A 12 -23.24 7.01 -7.40
C THR A 12 -21.95 6.59 -6.70
N LEU A 13 -20.82 6.63 -7.39
CA LEU A 13 -19.52 6.28 -6.79
C LEU A 13 -19.17 7.21 -5.63
N ASN A 14 -19.42 8.52 -5.76
CA ASN A 14 -19.20 9.47 -4.67
C ASN A 14 -20.06 9.12 -3.45
N GLN A 15 -21.34 8.82 -3.66
CA GLN A 15 -22.24 8.44 -2.57
C GLN A 15 -21.77 7.15 -1.88
N GLU A 16 -21.39 6.14 -2.64
CA GLU A 16 -20.90 4.88 -2.07
C GLU A 16 -19.58 5.05 -1.33
N LEU A 17 -18.65 5.87 -1.85
CA LEU A 17 -17.42 6.18 -1.13
C LEU A 17 -17.70 6.88 0.21
N GLU A 18 -18.63 7.84 0.25
CA GLU A 18 -19.02 8.48 1.50
C GLU A 18 -19.69 7.50 2.48
N ASN A 19 -20.52 6.59 1.97
CA ASN A 19 -21.10 5.52 2.79
C ASN A 19 -20.01 4.63 3.42
N LEU A 20 -18.98 4.26 2.65
CA LEU A 20 -17.84 3.47 3.16
C LEU A 20 -17.07 4.23 4.23
N LYS A 21 -16.76 5.51 3.98
CA LYS A 21 -16.07 6.37 4.96
C LYS A 21 -16.84 6.45 6.28
N GLN A 22 -18.14 6.69 6.21
CA GLN A 22 -18.99 6.79 7.41
C GLN A 22 -19.08 5.46 8.17
N LYS A 23 -19.29 4.35 7.48
CA LYS A 23 -19.42 3.02 8.10
C LYS A 23 -18.13 2.52 8.74
N THR A 24 -16.99 2.83 8.13
CA THR A 24 -15.68 2.30 8.55
C THR A 24 -14.87 3.27 9.40
N GLY A 25 -15.15 4.57 9.31
CA GLY A 25 -14.30 5.63 9.87
C GLY A 25 -12.91 5.72 9.21
N LYS A 26 -12.73 5.15 8.01
CA LYS A 26 -11.46 5.08 7.27
C LYS A 26 -11.55 5.82 5.93
N GLY A 27 -10.39 6.16 5.38
CA GLY A 27 -10.31 6.73 4.04
C GLY A 27 -10.90 8.14 3.90
N ASN A 28 -10.96 8.94 4.97
CA ASN A 28 -11.54 10.29 4.94
C ASN A 28 -10.88 11.23 3.91
N ASN A 29 -9.62 10.97 3.56
CA ASN A 29 -8.85 11.68 2.54
C ASN A 29 -8.98 11.08 1.13
N LEU A 30 -9.73 9.99 0.97
CA LEU A 30 -9.93 9.36 -0.33
C LEU A 30 -10.97 10.11 -1.16
N HIS A 31 -10.73 10.17 -2.46
CA HIS A 31 -11.68 10.64 -3.47
C HIS A 31 -11.85 9.56 -4.53
N VAL A 32 -12.96 9.57 -5.27
CA VAL A 32 -13.19 8.65 -6.38
C VAL A 32 -13.41 9.41 -7.68
N VAL A 33 -12.79 8.94 -8.75
CA VAL A 33 -12.97 9.47 -10.10
C VAL A 33 -13.32 8.31 -11.04
N TRP A 34 -14.45 8.46 -11.72
CA TRP A 34 -14.84 7.58 -12.79
C TRP A 34 -14.17 8.01 -14.10
N PHE A 35 -13.33 7.13 -14.65
CA PHE A 35 -12.55 7.41 -15.85
C PHE A 35 -12.59 6.19 -16.79
N PRO A 36 -13.74 5.84 -17.39
CA PRO A 36 -13.89 4.62 -18.16
C PRO A 36 -12.85 4.53 -19.28
N ASN A 37 -12.10 3.43 -19.31
CA ASN A 37 -10.98 3.23 -20.22
C ASN A 37 -10.68 1.74 -20.39
N LYS A 38 -10.25 1.33 -21.59
CA LYS A 38 -9.87 -0.05 -21.93
C LYS A 38 -8.50 -0.45 -21.37
N LYS A 39 -8.25 -0.16 -20.10
CA LYS A 39 -7.07 -0.65 -19.38
C LYS A 39 -7.25 -2.13 -19.06
N SER A 40 -6.14 -2.82 -18.83
CA SER A 40 -6.14 -4.21 -18.33
C SER A 40 -6.44 -4.31 -16.83
N ILE A 41 -6.62 -3.18 -16.15
CA ILE A 41 -6.93 -3.07 -14.73
C ILE A 41 -8.26 -2.34 -14.57
N SER A 42 -9.07 -2.78 -13.61
CA SER A 42 -10.38 -2.21 -13.31
C SER A 42 -10.30 -0.93 -12.49
N GLY A 43 -9.34 -0.84 -11.56
CA GLY A 43 -9.11 0.35 -10.76
C GLY A 43 -7.65 0.50 -10.32
N GLU A 44 -7.36 1.64 -9.71
CA GLU A 44 -6.14 1.83 -8.91
C GLU A 44 -6.28 3.02 -7.94
N VAL A 45 -5.55 2.98 -6.83
CA VAL A 45 -5.44 4.13 -5.92
C VAL A 45 -4.13 4.89 -6.13
N LYS A 46 -4.23 6.16 -6.53
CA LYS A 46 -3.08 7.08 -6.70
C LYS A 46 -3.33 8.40 -5.99
N ASN A 47 -2.39 8.82 -5.14
CA ASN A 47 -2.46 10.11 -4.43
C ASN A 47 -3.80 10.33 -3.70
N ASN A 48 -4.31 9.29 -3.03
CA ASN A 48 -5.62 9.28 -2.36
C ASN A 48 -6.82 9.41 -3.31
N ILE A 49 -6.65 9.17 -4.60
CA ILE A 49 -7.73 9.13 -5.57
C ILE A 49 -7.87 7.69 -6.05
N ILE A 50 -9.06 7.12 -5.85
CA ILE A 50 -9.50 5.87 -6.43
C ILE A 50 -9.93 6.17 -7.86
N PHE A 51 -9.16 5.69 -8.83
CA PHE A 51 -9.54 5.73 -10.23
C PHE A 51 -10.28 4.44 -10.57
N VAL A 52 -11.47 4.57 -11.12
CA VAL A 52 -12.28 3.44 -11.59
C VAL A 52 -12.39 3.50 -13.11
N TYR A 53 -11.96 2.44 -13.77
CA TYR A 53 -11.83 2.35 -15.23
C TYR A 53 -12.92 1.52 -15.90
N ASP A 54 -13.74 0.78 -15.15
CA ASP A 54 -14.82 -0.03 -15.74
C ASP A 54 -15.93 0.86 -16.31
N ASP A 55 -16.45 0.45 -17.47
CA ASP A 55 -17.40 1.23 -18.26
C ASP A 55 -18.85 1.11 -17.75
N GLU A 56 -19.16 0.01 -17.07
CA GLU A 56 -20.49 -0.31 -16.56
C GLU A 56 -20.62 0.10 -15.10
N LYS A 57 -21.74 0.75 -14.76
CA LYS A 57 -21.98 1.34 -13.43
C LYS A 57 -21.82 0.33 -12.29
N ASP A 58 -22.43 -0.85 -12.43
CA ASP A 58 -22.42 -1.86 -11.38
C ASP A 58 -21.00 -2.41 -11.16
N THR A 59 -20.28 -2.68 -12.24
CA THR A 59 -18.86 -3.10 -12.19
C THR A 59 -17.96 -2.01 -11.62
N ALA A 60 -18.21 -0.74 -11.95
CA ALA A 60 -17.47 0.39 -11.38
C ALA A 60 -17.64 0.49 -9.85
N VAL A 61 -18.84 0.20 -9.33
CA VAL A 61 -19.10 0.17 -7.88
C VAL A 61 -18.37 -0.99 -7.22
N GLU A 62 -18.37 -2.18 -7.82
CA GLU A 62 -17.61 -3.33 -7.31
C GLU A 62 -16.11 -3.03 -7.23
N THR A 63 -15.56 -2.39 -8.26
CA THR A 63 -14.17 -1.95 -8.29
C THR A 63 -13.87 -0.91 -7.21
N LEU A 64 -14.74 0.08 -7.01
CA LEU A 64 -14.59 1.04 -5.90
C LEU A 64 -14.46 0.32 -4.55
N TYR A 65 -15.30 -0.69 -4.29
CA TYR A 65 -15.22 -1.47 -3.05
C TYR A 65 -13.90 -2.21 -2.91
N HIS A 66 -13.43 -2.84 -3.99
CA HIS A 66 -12.15 -3.55 -4.00
C HIS A 66 -10.99 -2.61 -3.65
N GLU A 67 -10.87 -1.50 -4.39
CA GLU A 67 -9.79 -0.53 -4.22
C GLU A 67 -9.82 0.14 -2.84
N PHE A 68 -11.01 0.46 -2.32
CA PHE A 68 -11.15 1.03 -0.98
C PHE A 68 -10.65 0.06 0.11
N LEU A 69 -11.04 -1.22 0.02
CA LEU A 69 -10.63 -2.24 0.98
C LEU A 69 -9.14 -2.52 0.88
N GLU A 70 -8.61 -2.71 -0.33
CA GLU A 70 -7.19 -2.94 -0.56
C GLU A 70 -6.34 -1.80 -0.01
N HIS A 71 -6.72 -0.55 -0.31
CA HIS A 71 -6.02 0.62 0.21
C HIS A 71 -6.07 0.70 1.73
N THR A 72 -7.24 0.45 2.33
CA THR A 72 -7.42 0.52 3.78
C THR A 72 -6.58 -0.54 4.50
N ILE A 73 -6.59 -1.77 4.00
CA ILE A 73 -5.81 -2.88 4.55
C ILE A 73 -4.32 -2.61 4.38
N THR A 74 -3.89 -2.22 3.18
CA THR A 74 -2.48 -1.90 2.87
C THR A 74 -1.96 -0.80 3.78
N THR A 75 -2.72 0.28 3.95
CA THR A 75 -2.34 1.39 4.82
C THR A 75 -2.26 0.97 6.29
N ALA A 76 -3.13 0.05 6.73
CA ALA A 76 -3.11 -0.46 8.10
C ALA A 76 -1.90 -1.38 8.36
N ILE A 77 -1.45 -2.16 7.37
CA ILE A 77 -0.32 -3.09 7.52
C ILE A 77 1.06 -2.44 7.32
N GLU A 78 1.12 -1.35 6.56
CA GLU A 78 2.38 -0.69 6.17
C GLU A 78 3.28 -0.27 7.36
N PRO A 79 2.76 0.25 8.49
CA PRO A 79 3.59 0.56 9.65
C PRO A 79 4.31 -0.67 10.23
N TYR A 80 3.66 -1.83 10.24
CA TYR A 80 4.25 -3.07 10.74
C TYR A 80 5.35 -3.58 9.81
N LYS A 81 5.14 -3.48 8.50
CA LYS A 81 6.17 -3.78 7.49
C LYS A 81 7.40 -2.89 7.68
N LYS A 82 7.19 -1.59 7.89
CA LYS A 82 8.28 -0.63 8.18
C LYS A 82 9.03 -0.97 9.47
N LEU A 83 8.32 -1.36 10.53
CA LEU A 83 8.95 -1.78 11.77
C LEU A 83 9.78 -3.05 11.60
N ALA A 84 9.23 -4.07 10.96
CA ALA A 84 9.94 -5.33 10.71
C ALA A 84 11.23 -5.11 9.91
N ASN A 85 11.19 -4.27 8.87
CA ASN A 85 12.37 -3.93 8.08
C ASN A 85 13.46 -3.25 8.90
N LYS A 86 13.08 -2.33 9.82
CA LYS A 86 14.05 -1.69 10.72
C LYS A 86 14.68 -2.67 11.72
N LEU A 87 13.92 -3.62 12.22
CA LEU A 87 14.46 -4.67 13.10
C LEU A 87 15.45 -5.57 12.36
N ILE A 88 15.15 -5.92 11.11
CA ILE A 88 16.07 -6.68 10.25
C ILE A 88 17.36 -5.90 10.02
N GLU A 89 17.27 -4.61 9.71
CA GLU A 89 18.43 -3.73 9.54
C GLU A 89 19.31 -3.71 10.81
N LEU A 90 18.71 -3.48 11.97
CA LEU A 90 19.41 -3.49 13.26
C LEU A 90 20.12 -4.82 13.54
N PHE A 91 19.43 -5.95 13.35
CA PHE A 91 20.05 -7.26 13.59
C PHE A 91 21.20 -7.56 12.63
N ASN A 92 21.13 -7.06 11.38
CA ASN A 92 22.21 -7.21 10.43
C ASN A 92 23.45 -6.39 10.84
N GLU A 93 23.26 -5.19 11.37
CA GLU A 93 24.35 -4.35 11.89
C GLU A 93 25.03 -4.99 13.11
N ASP A 94 24.24 -5.50 14.06
CA ASP A 94 24.75 -6.20 15.24
C ASP A 94 25.52 -7.47 14.84
N ALA A 95 24.95 -8.28 13.94
CA ALA A 95 25.59 -9.50 13.46
C ALA A 95 26.91 -9.20 12.73
N TYR A 96 26.96 -8.11 11.95
CA TYR A 96 28.20 -7.68 11.31
C TYR A 96 29.26 -7.28 12.34
N THR A 97 28.88 -6.49 13.34
CA THR A 97 29.78 -6.03 14.41
C THR A 97 30.40 -7.21 15.16
N ILE A 98 29.56 -8.14 15.64
CA ILE A 98 30.01 -9.35 16.35
C ILE A 98 30.96 -10.18 15.47
N LYS A 99 30.66 -10.31 14.17
CA LYS A 99 31.49 -11.04 13.22
C LYS A 99 32.88 -10.39 13.09
N GLU A 100 32.96 -9.07 12.94
CA GLU A 100 34.25 -8.36 12.85
C GLU A 100 35.05 -8.46 14.16
N GLU A 101 34.42 -8.26 15.32
CA GLU A 101 35.08 -8.42 16.63
C GLU A 101 35.64 -9.84 16.81
N THR A 102 34.88 -10.85 16.38
CA THR A 102 35.32 -12.26 16.42
C THR A 102 36.51 -12.50 15.51
N ILE A 103 36.48 -11.99 14.27
CA ILE A 103 37.59 -12.11 13.31
C ILE A 103 38.85 -11.43 13.85
N GLU A 104 38.72 -10.24 14.45
CA GLU A 104 39.85 -9.56 15.08
C GLU A 104 40.46 -10.39 16.22
N GLY A 105 39.62 -10.94 17.10
CA GLY A 105 40.04 -11.79 18.20
C GLY A 105 40.83 -13.00 17.72
N ILE A 106 40.30 -13.73 16.74
CA ILE A 106 40.96 -14.89 16.13
C ILE A 106 42.29 -14.48 15.47
N THR A 107 42.31 -13.36 14.74
CA THR A 107 43.51 -12.88 14.04
C THR A 107 44.63 -12.54 15.02
N LYS A 108 44.32 -11.90 16.16
CA LYS A 108 45.27 -11.59 17.23
C LYS A 108 45.87 -12.87 17.82
N LEU A 109 45.06 -13.90 18.08
CA LEU A 109 45.53 -15.20 18.57
C LEU A 109 46.49 -15.89 17.60
N LEU A 110 46.12 -15.96 16.32
CA LEU A 110 46.94 -16.61 15.29
C LEU A 110 48.26 -15.87 15.03
N SER A 111 48.26 -14.55 15.15
CA SER A 111 49.47 -13.72 14.96
C SER A 111 50.45 -13.83 16.11
N ASN A 112 49.96 -13.95 17.35
CA ASN A 112 50.79 -14.07 18.55
C ASN A 112 51.48 -15.44 18.70
N ASN A 113 50.95 -16.49 18.06
CA ASN A 113 51.51 -17.85 18.10
C ASN A 113 52.61 -18.11 17.05
N ARG A 114 53.11 -17.09 16.34
CA ARG A 114 54.24 -17.20 15.39
C ARG A 114 55.60 -16.83 16.02
N LYS A 115 55.89 -17.32 17.23
CA LYS A 115 57.23 -17.25 17.84
C LYS A 115 57.87 -18.63 17.89
#